data_AF-A0A9W8NWK6-F1
#
_entry.id   AF-A0A9W8NWK6-F1
#
_cell.length_a   1.000
_cell.length_b   1.000
_cell.length_c   1.000
_cell.angle_alpha   90.00
_cell.angle_beta   90.00
_cell.angle_gamma   90.00
#
_symmetry.space_group_name_H-M   'P 1'
#
loop_
_entity.id
_entity.type
_entity.pdbx_description
1 polymer ?
#
loop_
_entity_poly.entity_id
_entity_poly.type
_entity_poly.pdbx_seq_one_letter_code
_entity_poly.pdbx_strand_id
1 'polypeptide(L)'
;MHMCQGEWDEENPITGLKCVGTVEACPSGGWSECLMGGMSRTHPGRYGESLSLIISQYYRRFIAPAWVCLFPQLNLKSRQKLLIRGATSTDGQAALHPTVHAGAIVTATTRRNQQIGAVNVIREQDGLVEYSKTQEECFDKVLNLISNRVIVRSIALTRRGGRLAQDFEPMVEMKVGDDRYIDAKPVKVFKYDEIHRAQRALDSHDTGGKIVVAPGRSWISY
;
A
#
# COMPACT_ATOMS: atom_id res chain seq x y z
N MET A 1 -0.89 -17.93 -11.20
CA MET A 1 0.00 -18.85 -11.91
C MET A 1 0.39 -18.29 -13.29
N HIS A 2 -0.54 -17.66 -14.02
CA HIS A 2 -0.28 -16.99 -15.32
C HIS A 2 0.86 -15.93 -15.30
N MET A 3 0.81 -14.94 -14.40
CA MET A 3 1.81 -13.85 -14.41
C MET A 3 3.26 -14.30 -14.16
N CYS A 4 3.48 -15.41 -13.43
CA CYS A 4 4.82 -15.96 -13.18
C CYS A 4 5.45 -16.56 -14.45
N GLN A 5 4.61 -16.97 -15.41
CA GLN A 5 4.98 -17.47 -16.74
C GLN A 5 4.94 -16.38 -17.81
N GLY A 6 4.49 -15.17 -17.46
CA GLY A 6 4.29 -14.08 -18.41
C GLY A 6 3.00 -14.16 -19.20
N GLU A 7 2.10 -15.03 -18.78
CA GLU A 7 0.79 -15.20 -19.35
C GLU A 7 -0.19 -14.25 -18.66
N TRP A 8 -1.18 -13.79 -19.42
CA TRP A 8 -2.26 -12.96 -18.93
C TRP A 8 -3.50 -13.83 -18.72
N ASP A 9 -4.35 -13.44 -17.78
CA ASP A 9 -5.68 -14.03 -17.63
C ASP A 9 -6.48 -13.82 -18.92
N GLU A 10 -7.16 -14.86 -19.43
CA GLU A 10 -7.92 -14.81 -20.68
C GLU A 10 -9.01 -13.73 -20.65
N GLU A 11 -9.55 -13.42 -19.46
CA GLU A 11 -10.55 -12.37 -19.26
C GLU A 11 -9.95 -10.97 -19.07
N ASN A 12 -8.66 -10.86 -18.70
CA ASN A 12 -7.97 -9.60 -18.43
C ASN A 12 -6.56 -9.59 -19.06
N PRO A 13 -6.44 -9.26 -20.36
CA PRO A 13 -5.21 -9.41 -21.14
C PRO A 13 -4.07 -8.47 -20.71
N ILE A 14 -4.36 -7.50 -19.84
CA ILE A 14 -3.37 -6.59 -19.25
C ILE A 14 -3.72 -6.50 -17.76
N THR A 15 -2.75 -6.68 -16.87
CA THR A 15 -2.93 -6.47 -15.41
C THR A 15 -2.26 -5.18 -14.95
N GLY A 16 -2.37 -4.85 -13.66
CA GLY A 16 -1.79 -3.64 -13.09
C GLY A 16 -2.86 -2.73 -12.54
N LEU A 17 -2.83 -2.55 -11.22
CA LEU A 17 -3.81 -1.81 -10.43
C LEU A 17 -3.38 -0.35 -10.17
N LYS A 18 -2.13 0.04 -10.46
CA LYS A 18 -1.63 1.38 -10.15
C LYS A 18 -0.72 1.84 -11.28
N CYS A 19 -0.89 3.08 -11.74
CA CYS A 19 0.07 3.74 -12.63
C CYS A 19 0.11 5.25 -12.36
N VAL A 20 1.10 5.90 -12.94
CA VAL A 20 1.18 7.35 -13.11
C VAL A 20 1.50 7.61 -14.59
N GLY A 21 0.97 8.68 -15.16
CA GLY A 21 1.17 9.02 -16.56
C GLY A 21 0.50 10.34 -16.91
N THR A 22 0.77 10.83 -18.11
CA THR A 22 0.17 12.05 -18.64
C THR A 22 -1.13 11.71 -19.38
N VAL A 23 -2.14 12.57 -19.25
CA VAL A 23 -3.36 12.45 -20.04
C VAL A 23 -3.07 12.89 -21.48
N GLU A 24 -3.23 11.96 -22.43
CA GLU A 24 -3.08 12.25 -23.85
C GLU A 24 -4.35 12.88 -24.44
N ALA A 25 -5.52 12.35 -24.07
CA ALA A 25 -6.82 12.89 -24.47
C ALA A 25 -7.84 12.72 -23.35
N CYS A 26 -8.57 13.79 -23.04
CA CYS A 26 -9.74 13.77 -22.18
C CYS A 26 -10.89 14.43 -22.95
N PRO A 27 -11.87 13.67 -23.47
CA PRO A 27 -12.99 14.23 -24.25
C PRO A 27 -13.78 15.32 -23.52
N SER A 28 -13.69 15.33 -22.19
CA SER A 28 -14.34 16.25 -21.25
C SER A 28 -13.44 17.39 -20.75
N GLY A 29 -12.20 17.51 -21.25
CA GLY A 29 -11.36 18.71 -21.09
C GLY A 29 -10.58 18.85 -19.77
N GLY A 30 -10.42 17.78 -18.98
CA GLY A 30 -9.68 17.82 -17.70
C GLY A 30 -8.31 17.14 -17.73
N TRP A 31 -7.31 17.71 -17.07
CA TRP A 31 -6.05 17.05 -16.72
C TRP A 31 -6.25 16.14 -15.50
N SER A 32 -5.78 14.88 -15.51
CA SER A 32 -5.87 14.01 -14.33
C SER A 32 -4.77 12.94 -14.26
N GLU A 33 -4.09 12.87 -13.11
CA GLU A 33 -3.43 11.64 -12.68
C GLU A 33 -4.52 10.59 -12.40
N CYS A 34 -4.48 9.42 -13.04
CA CYS A 34 -5.59 8.47 -12.92
C CYS A 34 -5.26 7.25 -12.05
N LEU A 35 -6.16 6.92 -11.11
CA LEU A 35 -6.02 5.79 -10.21
C LEU A 35 -7.30 4.94 -10.13
N MET A 36 -7.10 3.63 -10.06
CA MET A 36 -8.04 2.53 -9.76
C MET A 36 -9.49 2.62 -10.23
N GLY A 37 -9.78 3.19 -11.40
CA GLY A 37 -11.12 3.17 -12.03
C GLY A 37 -11.54 1.81 -12.61
N GLY A 38 -11.41 0.71 -11.84
CA GLY A 38 -11.79 -0.64 -12.30
C GLY A 38 -10.73 -1.41 -13.09
N MET A 39 -9.48 -0.94 -13.10
CA MET A 39 -8.35 -1.63 -13.73
C MET A 39 -8.20 -3.07 -13.25
N SER A 40 -7.88 -3.98 -14.19
CA SER A 40 -7.68 -5.42 -13.93
C SER A 40 -8.84 -6.10 -13.19
N ARG A 41 -10.03 -5.51 -13.25
CA ARG A 41 -11.26 -6.03 -12.64
C ARG A 41 -12.43 -5.92 -13.61
N THR A 42 -12.70 -4.72 -14.10
CA THR A 42 -13.78 -4.44 -15.06
C THR A 42 -13.27 -4.01 -16.42
N HIS A 43 -11.99 -3.64 -16.52
CA HIS A 43 -11.29 -3.25 -17.75
C HIS A 43 -9.82 -3.65 -17.67
N PRO A 44 -9.09 -3.73 -18.81
CA PRO A 44 -7.67 -4.02 -18.81
C PRO A 44 -6.87 -3.14 -17.83
N GLY A 45 -5.83 -3.74 -17.26
CA GLY A 45 -4.85 -3.11 -16.38
C GLY A 45 -3.89 -2.19 -17.11
N ARG A 46 -2.77 -1.88 -16.47
CA ARG A 46 -1.90 -0.75 -16.86
C ARG A 46 -0.45 -1.08 -17.14
N TYR A 47 -0.10 -2.36 -17.23
CA TYR A 47 1.12 -2.75 -17.90
C TYR A 47 0.94 -2.62 -19.42
N GLY A 48 0.85 -1.38 -19.91
CA GLY A 48 0.79 -0.98 -21.32
C GLY A 48 1.25 0.47 -21.47
N GLU A 49 1.64 0.87 -22.68
CA GLU A 49 2.17 2.23 -22.93
C GLU A 49 1.08 3.32 -22.92
N SER A 50 -0.13 2.96 -23.36
CA SER A 50 -1.31 3.82 -23.37
C SER A 50 -2.52 3.01 -22.91
N LEU A 51 -3.50 3.69 -22.30
CA LEU A 51 -4.72 3.03 -21.86
C LEU A 51 -5.91 3.99 -21.81
N SER A 52 -7.09 3.46 -22.12
CA SER A 52 -8.35 4.19 -22.04
C SER A 52 -9.02 3.93 -20.69
N LEU A 53 -9.56 4.98 -20.08
CA LEU A 53 -10.15 4.91 -18.75
C LEU A 53 -11.54 5.50 -18.75
N ILE A 54 -12.48 4.72 -18.22
CA ILE A 54 -13.78 5.26 -17.84
C ILE A 54 -13.59 5.94 -16.48
N ILE A 55 -13.33 7.24 -16.53
CA ILE A 55 -13.17 8.06 -15.35
C ILE A 55 -14.57 8.54 -14.96
N SER A 56 -15.18 7.92 -13.94
CA SER A 56 -16.42 8.47 -13.36
C SER A 56 -16.14 9.59 -12.34
N GLN A 57 -14.89 9.74 -11.88
CA GLN A 57 -14.49 10.71 -10.86
C GLN A 57 -13.10 11.29 -11.14
N TYR A 58 -13.02 12.62 -11.24
CA TYR A 58 -11.77 13.37 -11.39
C TYR A 58 -11.10 13.54 -10.04
N TYR A 59 -9.86 13.08 -9.90
CA TYR A 59 -9.05 13.37 -8.71
C TYR A 59 -7.90 14.30 -9.07
N ARG A 60 -7.90 15.49 -8.48
CA ARG A 60 -6.84 16.50 -8.66
C ARG A 60 -5.60 16.21 -7.79
N ARG A 61 -5.76 15.43 -6.72
CA ARG A 61 -4.72 15.09 -5.75
C ARG A 61 -4.92 13.68 -5.22
N PHE A 62 -3.86 12.88 -5.22
CA PHE A 62 -3.85 11.51 -4.70
C PHE A 62 -3.69 11.51 -3.18
N ILE A 63 -4.62 10.86 -2.47
CA ILE A 63 -4.43 10.51 -1.05
C ILE A 63 -3.98 9.05 -0.99
N ALA A 64 -2.87 8.81 -0.31
CA ALA A 64 -2.37 7.46 -0.11
C ALA A 64 -3.43 6.61 0.62
N PRO A 65 -3.75 5.39 0.15
CA PRO A 65 -4.71 4.48 0.82
C PRO A 65 -4.42 4.30 2.31
N ALA A 66 -3.14 4.30 2.68
CA ALA A 66 -2.68 4.29 4.05
C ALA A 66 -3.29 5.42 4.90
N TRP A 67 -3.39 6.64 4.38
CA TRP A 67 -3.97 7.78 5.11
C TRP A 67 -5.46 7.57 5.42
N VAL A 68 -6.24 7.11 4.44
CA VAL A 68 -7.68 6.83 4.61
C VAL A 68 -7.90 5.71 5.64
N CYS A 69 -7.06 4.68 5.60
CA CYS A 69 -7.09 3.62 6.58
C CYS A 69 -6.76 4.13 7.99
N LEU A 70 -5.70 4.94 8.14
CA LEU A 70 -5.23 5.39 9.44
C LEU A 70 -6.18 6.40 10.11
N PHE A 71 -6.67 7.41 9.38
CA PHE A 71 -7.33 8.56 10.00
C PHE A 71 -8.86 8.49 9.94
N PRO A 72 -9.52 8.32 8.79
CA PRO A 72 -10.95 8.03 8.76
C PRO A 72 -11.34 6.69 9.40
N GLN A 73 -10.72 5.59 8.97
CA GLN A 73 -11.22 4.25 9.33
C GLN A 73 -10.77 3.82 10.73
N LEU A 74 -9.46 3.77 10.97
CA LEU A 74 -8.92 3.46 12.29
C LEU A 74 -9.18 4.58 13.29
N ASN A 75 -9.42 5.82 12.82
CA ASN A 75 -9.57 6.99 13.69
C ASN A 75 -8.38 7.12 14.64
N LEU A 76 -7.17 6.95 14.09
CA LEU A 76 -5.94 7.04 14.83
C LEU A 76 -5.75 8.46 15.36
N LYS A 77 -5.44 8.57 16.65
CA LYS A 77 -5.15 9.83 17.33
C LYS A 77 -3.71 9.84 17.86
N SER A 78 -3.20 11.04 18.11
CA SER A 78 -1.91 11.24 18.78
C SER A 78 -1.86 10.47 20.11
N ARG A 79 -0.68 9.94 20.45
CA ARG A 79 -0.37 9.13 21.64
C ARG A 79 -1.06 7.76 21.73
N GLN A 80 -1.87 7.36 20.74
CA GLN A 80 -2.42 6.01 20.68
C GLN A 80 -1.36 4.99 20.26
N LYS A 81 -1.41 3.80 20.82
CA LYS A 81 -0.56 2.67 20.46
C LYS A 81 -1.09 2.00 19.18
N LEU A 82 -0.34 2.08 18.08
CA LEU A 82 -0.65 1.38 16.82
C LEU A 82 0.34 0.23 16.62
N LEU A 83 -0.18 -0.98 16.36
CA LEU A 83 0.60 -2.07 15.80
C LEU A 83 0.46 -2.09 14.28
N ILE A 84 1.58 -1.98 13.56
CA ILE A 84 1.63 -2.23 12.11
C ILE A 84 2.29 -3.59 11.89
N ARG A 85 1.51 -4.59 11.45
CA ARG A 85 2.07 -5.90 11.10
C ARG A 85 2.50 -5.94 9.64
N GLY A 86 3.71 -6.42 9.36
CA GLY A 86 4.28 -6.45 8.00
C GLY A 86 4.82 -5.09 7.56
N ALA A 87 5.48 -4.36 8.47
CA ALA A 87 5.84 -2.97 8.27
C ALA A 87 6.89 -2.71 7.17
N THR A 88 7.66 -3.72 6.75
CA THR A 88 8.63 -3.61 5.64
C THR A 88 7.99 -3.84 4.26
N SER A 89 6.68 -4.10 4.20
CA SER A 89 5.95 -4.12 2.92
C SER A 89 5.80 -2.69 2.38
N THR A 90 5.48 -2.57 1.09
CA THR A 90 5.17 -1.27 0.47
C THR A 90 4.08 -0.52 1.24
N ASP A 91 3.01 -1.23 1.62
CA ASP A 91 1.90 -0.65 2.35
C ASP A 91 2.27 -0.33 3.81
N GLY A 92 3.10 -1.17 4.42
CA GLY A 92 3.64 -0.94 5.77
C GLY A 92 4.48 0.33 5.85
N GLN A 93 5.38 0.54 4.88
CA GLN A 93 6.19 1.75 4.79
C GLN A 93 5.34 2.98 4.47
N ALA A 94 4.32 2.84 3.61
CA ALA A 94 3.38 3.91 3.32
C ALA A 94 2.54 4.33 4.54
N ALA A 95 2.25 3.41 5.47
CA ALA A 95 1.54 3.69 6.71
C ALA A 95 2.45 4.26 7.81
N LEU A 96 3.72 3.89 7.83
CA LEU A 96 4.64 4.22 8.93
C LEU A 96 4.85 5.74 9.08
N HIS A 97 5.22 6.42 7.99
CA HIS A 97 5.51 7.85 8.01
C HIS A 97 4.32 8.72 8.50
N PRO A 98 3.10 8.62 7.93
CA PRO A 98 1.97 9.43 8.39
C PRO A 98 1.56 9.11 9.83
N THR A 99 1.73 7.87 10.27
CA THR A 99 1.42 7.45 11.65
C THR A 99 2.36 8.12 12.65
N VAL A 100 3.67 8.09 12.38
CA VAL A 100 4.69 8.74 13.22
C VAL A 100 4.47 10.25 13.24
N HIS A 101 4.21 10.85 12.09
CA HIS A 101 3.92 12.29 11.99
C HIS A 101 2.64 12.69 12.75
N ALA A 102 1.63 11.82 12.82
CA ALA A 102 0.44 12.04 13.64
C ALA A 102 0.68 11.90 15.15
N GLY A 103 1.91 11.58 15.57
CA GLY A 103 2.30 11.44 16.96
C GLY A 103 1.77 10.17 17.62
N ALA A 104 1.45 9.13 16.86
CA ALA A 104 1.07 7.84 17.43
C ALA A 104 2.32 7.07 17.91
N ILE A 105 2.14 6.16 18.87
CA ILE A 105 3.20 5.30 19.38
C ILE A 105 3.19 4.02 18.56
N VAL A 106 4.14 3.87 17.65
CA VAL A 106 4.13 2.80 16.66
C VAL A 106 4.99 1.63 17.10
N THR A 107 4.38 0.45 17.21
CA THR A 107 5.07 -0.84 17.21
C THR A 107 4.92 -1.46 15.83
N ALA A 108 6.03 -1.90 15.25
CA ALA A 108 6.05 -2.47 13.91
C ALA A 108 6.58 -3.91 13.93
N THR A 109 5.99 -4.79 13.13
CA THR A 109 6.50 -6.15 12.96
C THR A 109 7.20 -6.36 11.63
N THR A 110 8.27 -7.14 11.65
CA THR A 110 9.08 -7.47 10.48
C THR A 110 9.63 -8.90 10.57
N ARG A 111 9.78 -9.58 9.43
CA ARG A 111 10.49 -10.87 9.37
C ARG A 111 12.01 -10.70 9.26
N ARG A 112 12.47 -9.48 9.00
CA ARG A 112 13.87 -9.12 8.80
C ARG A 112 14.40 -8.37 10.01
N ASN A 113 15.66 -8.61 10.34
CA ASN A 113 16.35 -7.81 11.34
C ASN A 113 16.74 -6.46 10.71
N GLN A 114 15.83 -5.50 10.74
CA GLN A 114 16.01 -4.18 10.15
C GLN A 114 15.37 -3.11 11.04
N GLN A 115 16.10 -2.02 11.27
CA GLN A 115 15.57 -0.83 11.91
C GLN A 115 14.68 -0.05 10.95
N ILE A 116 13.51 0.35 11.42
CA ILE A 116 12.53 1.17 10.70
C ILE A 116 12.04 2.26 11.65
N GLY A 117 11.46 3.34 11.13
CA GLY A 117 11.07 4.53 11.91
C GLY A 117 9.93 4.35 12.93
N ALA A 118 9.71 3.15 13.45
CA ALA A 118 8.78 2.85 14.54
C ALA A 118 9.46 3.04 15.91
N VAL A 119 8.67 3.23 16.96
CA VAL A 119 9.18 3.29 18.35
C VAL A 119 9.73 1.92 18.76
N ASN A 120 8.98 0.87 18.47
CA ASN A 120 9.37 -0.51 18.74
C ASN A 120 9.34 -1.32 17.45
N VAL A 121 10.34 -2.17 17.25
CA VAL A 121 10.39 -3.13 16.14
C VAL A 121 10.50 -4.53 16.71
N ILE A 122 9.52 -5.38 16.40
CA ILE A 122 9.42 -6.74 16.90
C ILE A 122 9.50 -7.71 15.73
N ARG A 123 10.11 -8.88 15.96
CA ARG A 123 10.11 -9.95 14.96
C ARG A 123 8.70 -10.52 14.81
N GLU A 124 8.23 -10.58 13.58
CA GLU A 124 6.95 -11.19 13.23
C GLU A 124 7.04 -12.74 13.34
N GLN A 125 6.15 -13.33 14.13
CA GLN A 125 6.12 -14.77 14.44
C GLN A 125 4.76 -15.19 15.03
N ASP A 126 4.49 -16.50 15.06
CA ASP A 126 3.19 -17.06 15.50
C ASP A 126 2.84 -16.80 16.98
N GLY A 127 3.85 -16.57 17.83
CA GLY A 127 3.73 -16.34 19.28
C GLY A 127 3.65 -14.86 19.72
N LEU A 128 3.23 -13.96 18.83
CA LEU A 128 3.22 -12.52 19.11
C LEU A 128 2.20 -12.13 20.21
N VAL A 129 1.11 -12.89 20.35
CA VAL A 129 0.07 -12.63 21.37
C VAL A 129 0.62 -12.90 22.78
N GLU A 130 1.36 -13.99 22.94
CA GLU A 130 1.99 -14.39 24.18
C GLU A 130 3.05 -13.36 24.59
N TYR A 131 3.88 -12.92 23.64
CA TYR A 131 4.83 -11.82 23.85
C TYR A 131 4.11 -10.55 24.36
N SER A 132 3.02 -10.14 23.70
CA SER A 132 2.25 -8.94 24.08
C SER A 132 1.67 -9.04 25.49
N LYS A 133 1.13 -10.21 25.87
CA LYS A 133 0.57 -10.44 27.21
C LYS A 133 1.63 -10.31 28.30
N THR A 134 2.86 -10.78 28.05
CA THR A 134 3.95 -10.64 29.02
C THR A 134 4.43 -9.20 29.21
N GLN A 135 4.20 -8.33 28.23
CA GLN A 135 4.58 -6.92 28.27
C GLN A 135 3.41 -6.00 28.72
N GLU A 136 2.27 -6.58 29.09
CA GLU A 136 0.99 -5.84 29.28
C GLU A 136 0.65 -4.92 28.11
N GLU A 137 1.14 -5.25 26.91
CA GLU A 137 0.90 -4.47 25.71
C GLU A 137 -0.45 -4.87 25.12
N CYS A 138 -1.35 -3.90 25.02
CA CYS A 138 -2.52 -3.95 24.16
C CYS A 138 -2.52 -2.70 23.28
N PHE A 139 -2.85 -2.86 22.00
CA PHE A 139 -2.82 -1.76 21.04
C PHE A 139 -4.19 -1.10 20.92
N ASP A 140 -4.22 0.23 20.86
CA ASP A 140 -5.44 0.98 20.53
C ASP A 140 -5.95 0.62 19.14
N LYS A 141 -5.00 0.41 18.23
CA LYS A 141 -5.23 0.16 16.81
C LYS A 141 -4.30 -0.94 16.31
N VAL A 142 -4.78 -1.77 15.39
CA VAL A 142 -3.95 -2.76 14.70
C VAL A 142 -4.19 -2.66 13.20
N LEU A 143 -3.11 -2.51 12.43
CA LEU A 143 -3.11 -2.59 10.99
C LEU A 143 -2.46 -3.93 10.58
N ASN A 144 -3.26 -4.84 10.04
CA ASN A 144 -2.81 -6.16 9.59
C ASN A 144 -2.55 -6.16 8.08
N LEU A 145 -1.27 -6.15 7.67
CA LEU A 145 -0.85 -6.23 6.27
C LEU A 145 -0.21 -7.58 5.91
N ILE A 146 -0.40 -8.61 6.74
CA ILE A 146 0.22 -9.92 6.50
C ILE A 146 -0.72 -10.84 5.75
N SER A 147 -1.79 -11.29 6.40
CA SER A 147 -2.73 -12.27 5.83
C SER A 147 -3.93 -12.48 6.75
N ASN A 148 -4.98 -13.06 6.20
CA ASN A 148 -6.11 -13.63 6.95
C ASN A 148 -5.66 -14.67 7.98
N ARG A 149 -4.54 -15.37 7.76
CA ARG A 149 -4.04 -16.43 8.65
C ARG A 149 -3.76 -15.97 10.07
N VAL A 150 -3.47 -14.68 10.26
CA VAL A 150 -3.13 -14.10 11.57
C VAL A 150 -4.21 -13.16 12.10
N ILE A 151 -5.36 -13.05 11.44
CA ILE A 151 -6.39 -12.05 11.78
C ILE A 151 -6.91 -12.21 13.20
N VAL A 152 -7.22 -13.44 13.63
CA VAL A 152 -7.70 -13.73 14.99
C VAL A 152 -6.65 -13.34 16.04
N ARG A 153 -5.37 -13.58 15.74
CA ARG A 153 -4.25 -13.16 16.60
C ARG A 153 -4.10 -11.64 16.62
N SER A 154 -4.28 -10.96 15.48
CA SER A 154 -4.29 -9.50 15.41
C SER A 154 -5.44 -8.87 16.21
N ILE A 155 -6.62 -9.51 16.22
CA ILE A 155 -7.76 -9.10 17.07
C ILE A 155 -7.38 -9.25 18.55
N ALA A 156 -6.75 -10.36 18.93
CA ALA A 156 -6.33 -10.59 20.31
C ALA A 156 -5.28 -9.57 20.83
N LEU A 157 -4.51 -8.95 19.92
CA LEU A 157 -3.57 -7.86 20.23
C LEU A 157 -4.25 -6.48 20.34
N THR A 158 -5.50 -6.38 19.87
CA THR A 158 -6.27 -5.14 19.91
C THR A 158 -6.96 -5.02 21.26
N ARG A 159 -6.79 -3.90 21.96
CA ARG A 159 -7.48 -3.68 23.23
C ARG A 159 -8.99 -3.70 23.05
N ARG A 160 -9.73 -3.93 24.13
CA ARG A 160 -11.19 -3.76 24.15
C ARG A 160 -11.57 -2.34 23.70
N GLY A 161 -12.50 -2.25 22.73
CA GLY A 161 -12.90 -0.98 22.11
C GLY A 161 -11.86 -0.36 21.16
N GLY A 162 -10.75 -1.06 20.90
CA GLY A 162 -9.81 -0.71 19.84
C GLY A 162 -10.37 -1.00 18.45
N ARG A 163 -9.63 -0.63 17.41
CA ARG A 163 -10.00 -0.91 16.02
C ARG A 163 -8.91 -1.68 15.30
N LEU A 164 -9.32 -2.65 14.50
CA LEU A 164 -8.44 -3.37 13.59
C LEU A 164 -8.83 -3.02 12.16
N ALA A 165 -7.83 -2.80 11.31
CA ALA A 165 -7.98 -2.75 9.87
C ALA A 165 -7.14 -3.85 9.25
N GLN A 166 -7.67 -4.45 8.19
CA GLN A 166 -6.96 -5.42 7.39
C GLN A 166 -6.80 -4.86 5.98
N ASP A 167 -5.55 -4.76 5.54
CA ASP A 167 -5.19 -4.12 4.27
C ASP A 167 -5.72 -2.68 4.18
N PHE A 168 -5.53 -2.05 3.02
CA PHE A 168 -6.18 -0.80 2.67
C PHE A 168 -7.43 -1.11 1.85
N GLU A 169 -8.58 -0.67 2.33
CA GLU A 169 -9.79 -0.64 1.50
C GLU A 169 -9.51 0.20 0.24
N PRO A 170 -10.04 -0.20 -0.94
CA PRO A 170 -9.89 0.57 -2.16
C PRO A 170 -10.62 1.92 -2.02
N MET A 171 -9.81 2.98 -2.04
CA MET A 171 -10.07 4.39 -2.36
C MET A 171 -11.44 4.98 -1.97
N VAL A 172 -11.40 5.98 -1.09
CA VAL A 172 -12.54 6.89 -0.79
C VAL A 172 -12.17 8.30 -1.22
N GLU A 173 -13.11 9.02 -1.84
CA GLU A 173 -13.00 10.44 -2.13
C GLU A 173 -12.82 11.25 -0.83
N MET A 174 -11.79 12.08 -0.74
CA MET A 174 -11.72 13.09 0.32
C MET A 174 -11.20 14.43 -0.23
N LYS A 175 -11.82 15.51 0.21
CA LYS A 175 -11.32 16.87 -0.01
C LYS A 175 -10.03 17.05 0.79
N VAL A 176 -8.89 17.08 0.09
CA VAL A 176 -7.58 17.31 0.72
C VAL A 176 -7.48 18.74 1.18
N GLY A 177 -7.34 18.94 2.50
CA GLY A 177 -7.12 20.24 3.13
C GLY A 177 -5.65 20.60 3.38
N ASP A 178 -4.66 19.73 3.09
CA ASP A 178 -3.24 20.05 3.37
C ASP A 178 -2.26 19.32 2.43
N ASP A 179 -1.12 19.97 2.16
CA ASP A 179 0.03 19.51 1.35
C ASP A 179 0.82 18.36 1.98
N ARG A 180 0.14 17.27 2.33
CA ARG A 180 0.76 16.10 2.99
C ARG A 180 1.20 15.05 1.97
N TYR A 181 2.29 15.35 1.28
CA TYR A 181 2.94 14.45 0.33
C TYR A 181 3.87 13.48 1.04
N ILE A 182 3.90 12.22 0.58
CA ILE A 182 4.91 11.24 0.98
C ILE A 182 5.80 11.02 -0.25
N ASP A 183 7.09 11.37 -0.14
CA ASP A 183 8.09 11.03 -1.15
C ASP A 183 8.36 9.52 -1.11
N ALA A 184 7.65 8.76 -1.95
CA ALA A 184 7.76 7.32 -2.03
C ALA A 184 8.76 6.92 -3.13
N LYS A 185 10.04 6.82 -2.77
CA LYS A 185 11.09 6.36 -3.69
C LYS A 185 10.96 4.85 -3.96
N PRO A 186 11.02 4.41 -5.23
CA PRO A 186 11.02 2.98 -5.54
C PRO A 186 12.32 2.33 -5.06
N VAL A 187 12.21 1.13 -4.47
CA VAL A 187 13.37 0.31 -4.10
C VAL A 187 14.00 -0.35 -5.32
N LYS A 188 13.22 -0.52 -6.40
CA LYS A 188 13.70 -1.06 -7.67
C LYS A 188 12.82 -0.58 -8.82
N VAL A 189 13.46 -0.24 -9.93
CA VAL A 189 12.78 0.10 -11.18
C VAL A 189 13.16 -0.96 -12.21
N PHE A 190 12.15 -1.53 -12.86
CA PHE A 190 12.27 -2.48 -13.97
C PHE A 190 11.84 -1.79 -15.25
N LYS A 191 12.44 -2.18 -16.37
CA LYS A 191 11.92 -1.78 -17.69
C LYS A 191 10.66 -2.59 -18.02
N TYR A 192 9.86 -2.07 -18.94
CA TYR A 192 8.62 -2.72 -19.38
C TYR A 192 8.83 -4.14 -19.90
N ASP A 193 9.88 -4.38 -20.70
CA ASP A 193 10.28 -5.69 -21.20
C ASP A 193 10.78 -6.65 -20.09
N GLU A 194 11.05 -6.13 -18.89
CA GLU A 194 11.44 -6.90 -17.70
C GLU A 194 10.26 -7.19 -16.76
N ILE A 195 9.02 -7.01 -17.20
CA ILE A 195 7.83 -7.18 -16.35
C ILE A 195 7.78 -8.54 -15.62
N HIS A 196 8.23 -9.62 -16.26
CA HIS A 196 8.31 -10.94 -15.63
C HIS A 196 9.32 -10.97 -14.47
N ARG A 197 10.41 -10.20 -14.56
CA ARG A 197 11.38 -10.03 -13.47
C ARG A 197 10.78 -9.19 -12.34
N ALA A 198 9.98 -8.17 -12.67
CA ALA A 198 9.25 -7.38 -11.69
C ALA A 198 8.24 -8.26 -10.91
N GLN A 199 7.48 -9.11 -11.61
CA GLN A 199 6.55 -10.04 -10.97
C GLN A 199 7.28 -11.06 -10.08
N ARG A 200 8.35 -11.69 -10.58
CA ARG A 200 9.16 -12.61 -9.75
C ARG A 200 9.72 -11.93 -8.50
N ALA A 201 10.13 -10.67 -8.62
CA ALA A 201 10.58 -9.90 -7.47
C ALA A 201 9.43 -9.66 -6.48
N LEU A 202 8.21 -9.37 -6.93
CA LEU A 202 7.04 -9.25 -6.08
C LEU A 202 6.73 -10.58 -5.35
N ASP A 203 6.73 -11.69 -6.08
CA ASP A 203 6.42 -13.03 -5.56
C ASP A 203 7.47 -13.54 -4.57
N SER A 204 8.73 -13.07 -4.68
CA SER A 204 9.78 -13.41 -3.72
C SER A 204 9.50 -12.91 -2.31
N HIS A 205 8.59 -11.94 -2.15
CA HIS A 205 8.36 -11.20 -0.91
C HIS A 205 9.61 -10.52 -0.32
N ASP A 206 10.65 -10.34 -1.14
CA ASP A 206 11.97 -9.90 -0.69
C ASP A 206 12.40 -8.50 -1.14
N THR A 207 11.54 -7.78 -1.87
CA THR A 207 11.86 -6.44 -2.39
C THR A 207 12.02 -5.38 -1.31
N GLY A 208 11.32 -5.52 -0.18
CA GLY A 208 11.42 -4.58 0.95
C GLY A 208 10.86 -3.18 0.67
N GLY A 209 10.01 -3.03 -0.36
CA GLY A 209 9.37 -1.76 -0.69
C GLY A 209 8.79 -1.73 -2.11
N LYS A 210 8.46 -0.52 -2.57
CA LYS A 210 7.76 -0.28 -3.84
C LYS A 210 8.67 -0.57 -5.03
N ILE A 211 8.27 -1.52 -5.87
CA ILE A 211 8.86 -1.71 -7.21
C ILE A 211 8.06 -0.91 -8.24
N VAL A 212 8.72 -0.44 -9.28
CA VAL A 212 8.10 0.30 -10.40
C VAL A 212 8.51 -0.37 -11.70
N VAL A 213 7.56 -0.48 -12.64
CA VAL A 213 7.84 -0.80 -14.05
C VAL A 213 7.69 0.49 -14.84
N ALA A 214 8.74 0.90 -15.54
CA ALA A 214 8.75 2.11 -16.36
C ALA A 214 8.68 1.78 -17.85
N PRO A 215 7.95 2.57 -18.66
CA PRO A 215 7.99 2.42 -20.11
C PRO A 215 9.40 2.69 -20.63
N GLY A 216 9.79 2.01 -21.72
CA GLY A 216 11.16 2.03 -22.26
C GLY A 216 11.62 3.38 -22.83
N ARG A 217 10.77 4.42 -22.85
CA ARG A 217 11.14 5.77 -23.28
C ARG A 217 11.62 6.58 -22.08
N SER A 218 12.79 7.19 -22.25
CA SER A 218 13.44 8.08 -21.28
C SER A 218 12.48 9.13 -20.74
N TRP A 219 12.32 9.16 -19.42
CA TRP A 219 11.69 10.26 -18.70
C TRP A 219 12.51 11.52 -18.95
N ILE A 220 11.98 12.46 -19.74
CA ILE A 220 12.47 13.84 -19.74
C ILE A 220 11.77 14.51 -18.57
N SER A 221 12.53 14.79 -17.52
CA SER A 221 12.09 15.67 -16.43
C SER A 221 11.91 17.09 -16.99
N TYR A 222 10.70 17.62 -16.90
CA TYR A 222 10.45 19.07 -16.97
C TYR A 222 10.36 19.62 -15.55
#